data_AF-A0A820P402-F1
#
_entry.id   AF-A0A820P402-F1
#
_cell.length_a   1.000
_cell.length_b   1.000
_cell.length_c   1.000
_cell.angle_alpha   90.00
_cell.angle_beta   90.00
_cell.angle_gamma   90.00
#
_symmetry.space_group_name_H-M   'P 1'
#
loop_
_entity.id
_entity.type
_entity.pdbx_description
1 polymer ?
#
loop_
_entity_poly.entity_id
_entity_poly.type
_entity_poly.pdbx_seq_one_letter_code
_entity_poly.pdbx_strand_id
1 'polypeptide(L)' 'MSTIKKGLSVFDNYKQQISELSSNKPMEIYIRAIFLRIGEIDTLNERYQAQASIEARWPVEIKNIIF' A
#
# COMPACT_ATOMS: atom_id res chain seq x y z
N MET A 1 8.29 -30.59 0.12
CA MET A 1 7.00 -30.02 -0.31
C MET A 1 6.26 -29.37 0.88
N SER A 2 6.95 -28.59 1.74
CA SER A 2 6.38 -28.03 2.99
C SER A 2 6.47 -26.50 3.11
N THR A 3 7.28 -25.83 2.30
CA THR A 3 7.49 -24.37 2.37
C THR A 3 6.37 -23.57 1.70
N ILE A 4 5.82 -24.07 0.59
CA ILE A 4 4.77 -23.38 -0.19
C ILE A 4 3.45 -23.29 0.61
N LYS A 5 3.11 -24.33 1.38
CA LYS A 5 1.88 -24.35 2.20
C LYS A 5 1.92 -23.33 3.36
N LYS A 6 3.11 -23.04 3.91
CA LYS A 6 3.29 -22.02 4.96
C LYS A 6 3.16 -20.59 4.41
N GLY A 7 3.61 -20.36 3.17
CA GLY A 7 3.45 -19.06 2.51
C GLY A 7 1.98 -18.71 2.26
N LEU A 8 1.21 -19.66 1.72
CA LEU A 8 -0.23 -19.46 1.46
C LEU A 8 -1.01 -19.10 2.72
N SER A 9 -0.77 -19.81 3.84
CA SER A 9 -1.47 -19.52 5.10
C SER A 9 -1.18 -18.12 5.67
N VAL A 10 0.01 -17.57 5.39
CA VAL A 10 0.34 -16.19 5.78
C VAL A 10 -0.47 -15.20 4.95
N PHE A 11 -0.55 -15.40 3.62
CA PHE A 11 -1.34 -14.51 2.75
C PHE A 11 -2.85 -14.55 3.05
N ASP A 12 -3.38 -15.71 3.41
CA ASP A 12 -4.80 -15.84 3.77
C ASP A 12 -5.12 -15.11 5.08
N ASN A 13 -4.22 -15.16 6.07
CA ASN A 13 -4.33 -14.37 7.30
C ASN A 13 -4.28 -12.86 7.04
N TYR A 14 -3.43 -12.39 6.11
CA TYR A 14 -3.39 -10.99 5.71
C TYR A 14 -4.69 -10.53 5.05
N LYS A 15 -5.26 -11.34 4.16
CA LYS A 15 -6.56 -11.03 3.53
C LYS A 15 -7.68 -10.93 4.56
N GLN A 16 -7.69 -11.85 5.52
CA GLN A 16 -8.68 -11.85 6.59
C GLN A 16 -8.54 -10.61 7.48
N GLN A 17 -7.32 -10.21 7.85
CA GLN A 17 -7.07 -8.96 8.60
C GLN A 17 -7.49 -7.70 7.83
N ILE A 18 -7.26 -7.64 6.51
CA ILE A 18 -7.73 -6.52 5.68
C ILE A 18 -9.27 -6.49 5.64
N SER A 19 -9.92 -7.65 5.60
CA SER A 19 -11.38 -7.73 5.63
C SER A 19 -11.97 -7.32 6.99
N GLU A 20 -11.28 -7.61 8.10
CA GLU A 20 -11.67 -7.21 9.45
C GLU A 20 -11.41 -5.72 9.71
N LEU A 21 -10.34 -5.15 9.13
CA LEU A 21 -10.09 -3.69 9.10
C LEU A 21 -11.13 -2.92 8.26
N SER A 22 -11.87 -3.61 7.39
CA SER A 22 -13.03 -3.01 6.69
C SER A 22 -14.25 -2.83 7.60
N SER A 23 -14.15 -3.24 8.88
CA SER A 23 -15.14 -2.95 9.92
C SER A 23 -15.13 -1.46 10.28
N ASN A 24 -15.92 -0.72 9.50
CA ASN A 24 -16.71 0.46 9.88
C ASN A 24 -16.01 1.75 10.35
N LYS A 25 -14.68 1.81 10.41
CA LYS A 25 -13.96 3.06 10.69
C LYS A 25 -13.08 3.46 9.50
N PRO A 26 -13.19 4.70 8.98
CA PRO A 26 -12.26 5.16 7.97
C PRO A 26 -10.83 5.08 8.50
N MET A 27 -9.95 4.42 7.74
CA MET A 27 -8.52 4.34 8.03
C MET A 27 -7.85 5.62 7.56
N GLU A 28 -7.11 6.27 8.46
CA GLU A 28 -6.29 7.41 8.09
C GLU A 28 -5.02 6.92 7.36
N ILE A 29 -4.81 7.41 6.15
CA ILE A 29 -3.65 7.08 5.32
C ILE A 29 -2.89 8.37 5.04
N TYR A 30 -1.63 8.40 5.44
CA TYR A 30 -0.72 9.50 5.17
C TYR A 30 0.00 9.22 3.85
N ILE A 31 -0.29 10.03 2.84
CA ILE A 31 0.32 9.93 1.51
C ILE A 31 1.29 11.09 1.33
N ARG A 32 2.52 10.77 0.94
CA ARG A 32 3.53 11.74 0.52
C ARG A 32 3.89 11.46 -0.94
N ALA A 33 3.60 12.44 -1.80
CA ALA A 33 4.02 12.43 -3.20
C ALA A 33 5.20 13.38 -3.39
N ILE A 34 6.27 12.90 -4.02
CA ILE A 34 7.49 13.66 -4.29
C ILE A 34 7.77 13.58 -5.79
N PHE A 35 7.68 14.71 -6.49
CA PHE A 35 8.08 14.80 -7.90
C PHE A 35 9.60 14.93 -8.00
N LEU A 36 10.25 13.94 -8.60
CA LEU A 36 11.71 13.86 -8.73
C LEU A 36 12.19 14.56 -10.00
N ARG A 37 11.45 14.38 -11.10
CA ARG A 37 11.73 15.01 -12.38
C ARG A 37 10.46 15.25 -13.16
N ILE A 38 10.37 16.44 -13.73
CA ILE A 38 9.38 16.80 -14.74
C ILE A 38 9.99 16.48 -16.11
N GLY A 39 9.32 15.64 -16.87
CA GLY A 39 9.69 15.24 -18.23
C GLY A 39 9.04 16.13 -19.29
N GLU A 40 8.78 15.56 -20.46
CA GLU A 40 8.16 16.28 -21.56
C GLU A 40 6.69 16.63 -21.29
N ILE A 41 6.31 17.82 -21.76
CA ILE A 41 4.93 18.32 -21.78
C ILE A 41 4.50 18.36 -23.23
N ASP A 42 3.59 17.47 -23.60
CA ASP A 42 2.97 17.46 -24.92
C ASP A 42 1.61 18.16 -24.82
N THR A 43 1.55 19.42 -25.26
CA THR A 43 0.35 20.24 -25.21
C THR A 43 -0.66 19.90 -26.31
N LEU A 44 -0.24 19.20 -27.37
CA LEU A 44 -1.16 18.79 -28.44
C LEU A 44 -2.00 17.59 -28.03
N ASN A 45 -1.40 16.69 -27.23
CA ASN A 45 -2.06 15.50 -26.71
C ASN A 45 -2.47 15.60 -25.23
N GLU A 46 -2.27 16.77 -24.61
CA GLU A 46 -2.53 17.02 -23.18
C GLU A 46 -1.85 15.99 -22.25
N ARG A 47 -0.61 15.62 -22.59
CA ARG A 47 0.17 14.62 -21.85
C ARG A 47 1.31 15.25 -21.09
N TYR A 48 1.54 14.73 -19.89
CA TYR A 48 2.61 15.15 -19.01
C TYR A 48 3.35 13.93 -18.48
N GLN A 49 4.66 13.89 -18.70
CA GLN A 49 5.51 12.85 -18.13
C GLN A 49 6.19 13.38 -16.88
N ALA A 50 6.14 12.61 -15.80
CA ALA A 50 6.88 12.91 -14.59
C ALA A 50 7.34 11.64 -13.90
N GLN A 51 8.49 11.73 -13.25
CA GLN A 51 8.95 10.73 -12.31
C GLN A 51 8.57 11.18 -10.91
N ALA A 52 7.77 10.36 -10.22
CA ALA A 52 7.36 10.62 -8.84
C ALA A 52 7.67 9.42 -7.95
N SER A 53 8.02 9.71 -6.69
CA SER A 53 8.03 8.74 -5.61
C SER A 53 6.76 8.94 -4.78
N ILE A 54 6.04 7.85 -4.53
CA ILE A 54 4.84 7.84 -3.71
C ILE A 54 5.14 6.98 -2.49
N GLU A 55 4.99 7.59 -1.32
CA GLU A 55 5.11 6.92 -0.03
C GLU A 55 3.75 6.96 0.66
N ALA A 56 3.30 5.82 1.18
CA ALA A 56 2.07 5.70 1.93
C ALA A 56 2.37 5.07 3.30
N ARG A 57 1.80 5.66 4.35
CA ARG A 57 1.94 5.20 5.74
C ARG A 57 0.57 5.16 6.39
N TRP A 58 0.29 4.10 7.15
CA TRP A 58 -0.93 3.98 7.94
C TRP A 58 -0.61 3.29 9.26
N PRO A 59 -1.31 3.65 10.36
CA PRO A 59 -1.16 2.97 11.63
C PRO A 59 -1.67 1.53 11.50
N VAL A 60 -0.84 0.58 11.92
CA VAL A 60 -1.25 -0.83 12.05
C VAL A 60 -1.42 -1.10 13.54
N GLU A 61 -2.65 -1.43 13.97
CA GLU A 61 -2.89 -1.91 15.33
C GLU A 61 -2.29 -3.32 15.47
N ILE A 62 -1.08 -3.39 16.02
CA ILE A 62 -0.47 -4.67 16.37
C ILE A 62 -1.08 -5.12 17.70
N LYS A 63 -2.16 -5.90 17.64
CA LYS A 63 -2.72 -6.55 18.83
C LYS A 63 -1.94 -7.84 19.11
N ASN A 64 -1.28 -7.89 20.26
CA ASN A 64 -0.60 -9.04 20.88
C ASN A 64 0.55 -9.67 20.07
N ILE A 65 1.75 -9.09 20.14
CA ILE A 65 2.99 -9.85 20.00
C ILE A 65 3.45 -10.18 21.42
N ILE A 66 3.14 -11.40 21.88
CA ILE A 66 3.77 -11.99 23.06
C ILE A 66 5.12 -12.53 22.57
N PHE A 67 6.22 -11.90 23.02
CA PHE A 67 7.58 -12.41 22.83
C PHE A 67 7.84 -13.59 23.76
#